data_AF-A0A3Q9G2F6-F1
#
_entry.id   AF-A0A3Q9G2F6-F1
#
_cell.length_a   1.000
_cell.length_b   1.000
_cell.length_c   1.000
_cell.angle_alpha   90.00
_cell.angle_beta   90.00
_cell.angle_gamma   90.00
#
_symmetry.space_group_name_H-M   'P 1'
#
loop_
_entity.id
_entity.type
_entity.pdbx_description
1 polymer ?
#
loop_
_entity_poly.entity_id
_entity_poly.type
_entity_poly.pdbx_seq_one_letter_code
_entity_poly.pdbx_strand_id
1 'polypeptide(L)'
;MPANTTLARLALPVLAMALPASLALAGPAQAAQAAQPSPVHTATVPAAAVAGAPLDDPYEKDIAMRLVSSAENSTLDWRGQFRYIEPYPDGRGYTGGIIGFTSGTGDMLELVERYTKKKPDNPLAKYLPALRKVNGSDSHAGLGKPFEEAWRKAADEDKAFRDAQEAERDRVYFDPSVKQAKADGLRTLGQFVYYDAIVMHGPGDGKDSFGGIRKAALAKAKPPAQGGDEKAYLDAFLDARKKVMKKEEAHSDTSRVDTAQRVFLNEGNFDLRPPLKWKVYGESYRIDK
;
A
#
# COMPACT_ATOMS: atom_id res chain seq x y z
N MET A 1 -64.83 -0.60 19.95
CA MET A 1 -64.89 0.14 21.22
C MET A 1 -63.65 1.01 21.32
N PRO A 2 -63.80 2.34 21.28
CA PRO A 2 -62.70 3.31 21.42
C PRO A 2 -62.54 3.75 22.88
N ALA A 3 -61.35 4.24 23.25
CA ALA A 3 -61.17 5.05 24.45
C ALA A 3 -60.25 6.24 24.12
N ASN A 4 -60.84 7.43 24.21
CA ASN A 4 -60.23 8.76 24.22
C ASN A 4 -59.61 9.07 25.58
N THR A 5 -58.53 9.87 25.60
CA THR A 5 -58.38 11.09 26.43
C THR A 5 -57.10 11.85 26.00
N THR A 6 -57.14 13.00 25.32
CA THR A 6 -57.36 14.42 25.73
C THR A 6 -56.08 15.22 26.11
N LEU A 7 -55.68 16.11 25.19
CA LEU A 7 -55.14 17.50 25.25
C LEU A 7 -54.63 18.15 26.56
N ALA A 8 -53.49 18.87 26.45
CA ALA A 8 -53.29 20.32 26.78
C ALA A 8 -51.84 20.74 26.39
N ARG A 9 -51.57 21.60 25.39
CA ARG A 9 -51.55 23.09 25.31
C ARG A 9 -50.63 23.84 26.29
N LEU A 10 -49.84 24.78 25.73
CA LEU A 10 -49.30 26.08 26.22
C LEU A 10 -47.78 26.19 26.00
N ALA A 11 -47.14 27.30 25.61
CA ALA A 11 -47.45 28.56 24.92
C ALA A 11 -46.09 29.30 24.80
N LEU A 12 -45.85 29.99 23.69
CA LEU A 12 -44.81 31.05 23.56
C LEU A 12 -45.29 32.34 24.26
N PRO A 13 -44.39 33.25 24.71
CA PRO A 13 -44.04 34.45 23.91
C PRO A 13 -42.58 34.96 24.11
N VAL A 14 -41.89 35.46 23.07
CA VAL A 14 -41.74 36.87 22.59
C VAL A 14 -41.13 37.87 23.59
N LEU A 15 -39.97 38.46 23.24
CA LEU A 15 -39.49 39.82 23.57
C LEU A 15 -38.14 40.06 22.84
N ALA A 16 -37.70 41.21 22.31
CA ALA A 16 -38.28 42.41 21.71
C ALA A 16 -37.12 43.10 20.94
N MET A 17 -37.43 43.81 19.86
CA MET A 17 -36.51 44.68 19.11
C MET A 17 -36.21 45.99 19.86
N ALA A 18 -35.01 46.55 19.66
CA ALA A 18 -34.74 47.97 19.87
C ALA A 18 -33.84 48.53 18.75
N LEU A 19 -34.37 49.55 18.04
CA LEU A 19 -33.71 50.42 17.07
C LEU A 19 -32.91 51.52 17.79
N PRO A 20 -31.92 52.15 17.13
CA PRO A 20 -31.56 53.52 17.43
C PRO A 20 -31.85 54.47 16.26
N ALA A 21 -32.46 55.61 16.62
CA ALA A 21 -32.71 56.76 15.77
C ALA A 21 -31.47 57.64 15.61
N SER A 22 -31.36 58.28 14.46
CA SER A 22 -30.31 59.26 14.12
C SER A 22 -30.62 60.65 14.70
N LEU A 23 -29.59 61.38 15.12
CA LEU A 23 -29.59 62.85 15.18
C LEU A 23 -28.15 63.37 15.07
N ALA A 24 -27.93 64.28 14.12
CA ALA A 24 -26.67 64.93 13.81
C ALA A 24 -26.54 66.26 14.56
N LEU A 25 -25.33 66.61 14.99
CA LEU A 25 -24.90 67.97 15.31
C LEU A 25 -23.43 68.16 14.90
N ALA A 26 -23.16 69.25 14.19
CA ALA A 26 -21.87 69.65 13.63
C ALA A 26 -20.96 70.34 14.67
N GLY A 27 -19.65 70.15 14.56
CA GLY A 27 -18.59 70.83 15.32
C GLY A 27 -17.23 70.70 14.60
N PRO A 28 -16.29 71.64 14.80
CA PRO A 28 -15.34 72.07 13.77
C PRO A 28 -14.10 71.19 13.62
N ALA A 29 -13.42 71.38 12.48
CA ALA A 29 -12.26 70.67 12.02
C ALA A 29 -11.06 70.71 13.00
N GLN A 30 -10.58 69.52 13.37
CA GLN A 30 -9.23 69.30 13.88
C GLN A 30 -8.47 68.47 12.83
N ALA A 31 -7.36 69.01 12.33
CA ALA A 31 -6.45 68.28 11.45
C ALA A 31 -5.83 67.10 12.23
N ALA A 32 -6.22 65.87 11.88
CA ALA A 32 -5.61 64.66 12.39
C ALA A 32 -4.46 64.24 11.46
N GLN A 33 -3.26 64.19 12.06
CA GLN A 33 -2.03 63.65 11.50
C GLN A 33 -2.28 62.31 10.79
N ALA A 34 -1.78 62.14 9.56
CA ALA A 34 -1.84 60.87 8.84
C ALA A 34 -1.11 59.78 9.63
N ALA A 35 -1.85 58.77 10.10
CA ALA A 35 -1.28 57.55 10.65
C ALA A 35 -0.63 56.74 9.51
N GLN A 36 0.66 56.46 9.66
CA GLN A 36 1.40 55.54 8.79
C GLN A 36 0.77 54.14 8.86
N PRO A 37 0.55 53.43 7.74
CA PRO A 37 0.06 52.07 7.78
C PRO A 37 1.11 51.14 8.41
N SER A 38 0.72 50.38 9.42
CA SER A 38 1.53 49.29 9.96
C SER A 38 1.84 48.26 8.86
N PRO A 39 3.04 47.64 8.85
CA PRO A 39 3.38 46.64 7.86
C PRO A 39 2.43 45.45 8.02
N VAL A 40 1.67 45.16 6.97
CA VAL A 40 0.91 43.92 6.87
C VAL A 40 1.95 42.81 6.78
N HIS A 41 2.10 42.02 7.84
CA HIS A 41 2.77 40.74 7.76
C HIS A 41 1.92 39.86 6.84
N THR A 42 2.26 39.85 5.55
CA THR A 42 1.83 38.80 4.64
C THR A 42 2.36 37.49 5.20
N ALA A 43 1.50 36.74 5.87
CA ALA A 43 1.75 35.35 6.17
C ALA A 43 2.00 34.66 4.83
N THR A 44 3.26 34.38 4.54
CA THR A 44 3.65 33.48 3.46
C THR A 44 3.01 32.14 3.77
N VAL A 45 1.94 31.81 3.05
CA VAL A 45 1.43 30.44 2.97
C VAL A 45 2.63 29.59 2.56
N PRO A 46 3.04 28.57 3.35
CA PRO A 46 4.15 27.73 2.94
C PRO A 46 3.79 27.13 1.58
N ALA A 47 4.69 27.29 0.62
CA ALA A 47 4.59 26.61 -0.67
C ALA A 47 4.31 25.14 -0.36
N ALA A 48 3.20 24.61 -0.89
CA ALA A 48 2.90 23.19 -0.77
C ALA A 48 4.15 22.44 -1.17
N ALA A 49 4.73 21.67 -0.24
CA ALA A 49 5.86 20.82 -0.54
C ALA A 49 5.47 20.00 -1.77
N VAL A 50 6.28 20.10 -2.84
CA VAL A 50 6.02 19.36 -4.08
C VAL A 50 5.93 17.90 -3.69
N ALA A 51 4.73 17.32 -3.82
CA ALA A 51 4.49 15.92 -3.51
C ALA A 51 5.52 15.06 -4.25
N GLY A 52 6.07 14.04 -3.58
CA GLY A 52 7.01 13.11 -4.18
C GLY A 52 6.45 12.42 -5.42
N ALA A 53 7.34 11.87 -6.25
CA ALA A 53 6.91 11.05 -7.37
C ALA A 53 6.10 9.84 -6.85
N PRO A 54 5.02 9.44 -7.55
CA PRO A 54 4.24 8.27 -7.15
C PRO A 54 5.06 7.00 -7.29
N LEU A 55 4.63 5.91 -6.64
CA LEU A 55 5.39 4.66 -6.62
C LEU A 55 5.59 4.04 -8.01
N ASP A 56 4.72 4.35 -8.98
CA ASP A 56 4.84 3.92 -10.37
C ASP A 56 5.83 4.74 -11.21
N ASP A 57 6.46 5.76 -10.63
CA ASP A 57 7.69 6.32 -11.18
C ASP A 57 8.79 5.23 -11.23
N PRO A 58 9.56 5.09 -12.33
CA PRO A 58 10.54 4.01 -12.48
C PRO A 58 11.56 3.92 -11.34
N TYR A 59 11.94 5.07 -10.78
CA TYR A 59 12.91 5.13 -9.69
C TYR A 59 12.28 4.68 -8.36
N GLU A 60 11.11 5.21 -8.02
CA GLU A 60 10.37 4.79 -6.82
C GLU A 60 9.96 3.32 -6.87
N LYS A 61 9.64 2.82 -8.07
CA LYS A 61 9.35 1.41 -8.31
C LYS A 61 10.55 0.53 -8.03
N ASP A 62 11.76 0.92 -8.45
CA ASP A 62 12.98 0.17 -8.13
C ASP A 62 13.24 0.14 -6.62
N ILE A 63 13.05 1.26 -5.91
CA ILE A 63 13.10 1.31 -4.44
C ILE A 63 12.10 0.32 -3.82
N ALA A 64 10.86 0.31 -4.29
CA ALA A 64 9.82 -0.61 -3.82
C ALA A 64 10.23 -2.08 -4.02
N MET A 65 10.82 -2.42 -5.17
CA MET A 65 11.29 -3.79 -5.42
C MET A 65 12.42 -4.20 -4.47
N ARG A 66 13.36 -3.29 -4.19
CA ARG A 66 14.47 -3.53 -3.26
C ARG A 66 13.98 -3.71 -1.83
N LEU A 67 13.00 -2.92 -1.41
CA LEU A 67 12.37 -3.05 -0.09
C LEU A 67 11.67 -4.40 0.07
N VAL A 68 10.86 -4.82 -0.91
CA VAL A 68 10.22 -6.15 -0.90
C VAL A 68 11.27 -7.25 -0.90
N SER A 69 12.27 -7.19 -1.78
CA SER A 69 13.34 -8.20 -1.86
C SER A 69 14.15 -8.32 -0.56
N SER A 70 14.29 -7.25 0.22
CA SER A 70 14.92 -7.34 1.55
C SER A 70 14.13 -8.18 2.55
N ALA A 71 12.80 -8.22 2.40
CA ALA A 71 11.91 -9.02 3.24
C ALA A 71 11.66 -10.43 2.67
N GLU A 72 11.62 -10.60 1.35
CA GLU A 72 11.39 -11.92 0.76
C GLU A 72 12.67 -12.74 0.65
N ASN A 73 13.83 -12.09 0.45
CA ASN A 73 15.07 -12.75 0.04
C ASN A 73 16.34 -12.23 0.73
N SER A 74 16.20 -11.40 1.77
CA SER A 74 17.32 -10.80 2.52
C SER A 74 18.39 -10.13 1.65
N THR A 75 17.98 -9.52 0.53
CA THR A 75 18.90 -8.84 -0.40
C THR A 75 18.22 -7.66 -1.09
N LEU A 76 19.00 -6.65 -1.45
CA LEU A 76 18.53 -5.56 -2.31
C LEU A 76 18.64 -5.89 -3.80
N ASP A 77 19.32 -6.97 -4.18
CA ASP A 77 19.40 -7.44 -5.57
C ASP A 77 18.12 -8.21 -5.95
N TRP A 78 17.04 -7.47 -6.15
CA TRP A 78 15.75 -8.02 -6.54
C TRP A 78 15.80 -8.65 -7.94
N ARG A 79 16.66 -8.15 -8.83
CA ARG A 79 16.84 -8.73 -10.18
C ARG A 79 17.54 -10.09 -10.13
N GLY A 80 18.39 -10.33 -9.12
CA GLY A 80 18.92 -11.66 -8.84
C GLY A 80 17.84 -12.72 -8.52
N GLN A 81 16.62 -12.30 -8.16
CA GLN A 81 15.55 -13.20 -7.70
C GLN A 81 14.69 -13.79 -8.82
N PHE A 82 14.85 -13.39 -10.08
CA PHE A 82 14.12 -14.03 -11.19
C PHE A 82 14.29 -15.56 -11.21
N ARG A 83 15.48 -16.04 -10.82
CA ARG A 83 15.84 -17.45 -10.79
C ARG A 83 15.53 -18.16 -9.47
N TYR A 84 15.10 -17.42 -8.45
CA TYR A 84 14.75 -18.01 -7.15
C TYR A 84 13.61 -19.01 -7.37
N ILE A 85 13.76 -20.21 -6.80
CA ILE A 85 12.75 -21.27 -6.80
C ILE A 85 13.14 -22.30 -5.75
N GLU A 86 12.31 -22.47 -4.74
CA GLU A 86 12.52 -23.45 -3.68
C GLU A 86 11.17 -23.99 -3.19
N PRO A 87 11.11 -25.26 -2.77
CA PRO A 87 9.99 -25.72 -1.96
C PRO A 87 10.08 -25.05 -0.58
N TYR A 88 9.02 -24.39 -0.14
CA TYR A 88 8.99 -23.72 1.15
C TYR A 88 7.94 -24.37 2.07
N PRO A 89 8.25 -24.65 3.35
CA PRO A 89 7.36 -25.38 4.25
C PRO A 89 6.26 -24.48 4.85
N ASP A 90 5.62 -23.66 4.03
CA ASP A 90 4.50 -22.77 4.40
C ASP A 90 3.14 -23.25 3.87
N GLY A 91 3.11 -24.43 3.24
CA GLY A 91 1.91 -25.02 2.65
C GLY A 91 1.54 -24.47 1.28
N ARG A 92 2.43 -23.68 0.63
CA ARG A 92 2.19 -23.11 -0.72
C ARG A 92 2.93 -23.86 -1.84
N GLY A 93 3.72 -24.88 -1.48
CA GLY A 93 4.49 -25.71 -2.40
C GLY A 93 5.80 -25.04 -2.81
N TYR A 94 6.02 -24.91 -4.11
CA TYR A 94 7.15 -24.12 -4.62
C TYR A 94 6.86 -22.63 -4.51
N THR A 95 7.84 -21.86 -4.07
CA THR A 95 7.87 -20.39 -4.11
C THR A 95 9.02 -19.95 -5.00
N GLY A 96 8.77 -19.06 -5.96
CA GLY A 96 9.79 -18.64 -6.92
C GLY A 96 9.60 -17.25 -7.53
N GLY A 97 10.69 -16.71 -8.08
CA GLY A 97 10.70 -15.44 -8.80
C GLY A 97 10.69 -14.20 -7.90
N ILE A 98 10.56 -13.04 -8.55
CA ILE A 98 10.79 -11.71 -7.96
C ILE A 98 9.82 -11.27 -6.85
N ILE A 99 8.71 -12.00 -6.67
CA ILE A 99 7.70 -11.74 -5.63
C ILE A 99 7.19 -13.01 -4.95
N GLY A 100 7.88 -14.16 -5.15
CA GLY A 100 7.47 -15.43 -4.57
C GLY A 100 6.15 -15.99 -5.13
N PHE A 101 6.03 -16.09 -6.45
CA PHE A 101 4.93 -16.83 -7.09
C PHE A 101 4.88 -18.26 -6.55
N THR A 102 3.69 -18.80 -6.28
CA THR A 102 3.58 -20.15 -5.69
C THR A 102 2.80 -21.14 -6.55
N SER A 103 3.21 -22.40 -6.49
CA SER A 103 2.51 -23.48 -7.20
C SER A 103 1.12 -23.76 -6.60
N GLY A 104 0.94 -23.51 -5.31
CA GLY A 104 -0.28 -23.80 -4.57
C GLY A 104 -1.35 -22.71 -4.64
N THR A 105 -0.99 -21.45 -4.91
CA THR A 105 -1.95 -20.32 -4.98
C THR A 105 -2.38 -19.94 -6.40
N GLY A 106 -1.78 -20.58 -7.41
CA GLY A 106 -2.18 -20.47 -8.82
C GLY A 106 -1.48 -19.39 -9.61
N ASP A 107 -0.81 -18.43 -8.98
CA ASP A 107 -0.11 -17.35 -9.69
C ASP A 107 1.15 -17.83 -10.43
N MET A 108 1.85 -18.85 -9.91
CA MET A 108 2.92 -19.52 -10.67
C MET A 108 2.38 -20.20 -11.94
N LEU A 109 1.20 -20.81 -11.86
CA LEU A 109 0.55 -21.42 -13.02
C LEU A 109 0.20 -20.33 -14.05
N GLU A 110 -0.45 -19.24 -13.64
CA GLU A 110 -0.80 -18.13 -14.54
C GLU A 110 0.44 -17.52 -15.21
N LEU A 111 1.54 -17.35 -14.45
CA LEU A 111 2.82 -16.88 -14.97
C LEU A 111 3.35 -17.81 -16.08
N VAL A 112 3.40 -19.12 -15.84
CA VAL A 112 3.94 -20.08 -16.82
C VAL A 112 3.01 -20.18 -18.03
N GLU A 113 1.70 -20.07 -17.87
CA GLU A 113 0.75 -20.01 -18.99
C GLU A 113 0.99 -18.79 -19.87
N ARG A 114 1.23 -17.62 -19.28
CA ARG A 114 1.52 -16.39 -20.03
C ARG A 114 2.86 -16.41 -20.73
N TYR A 115 3.89 -16.91 -20.04
CA TYR A 115 5.19 -17.13 -20.64
C TYR A 115 5.07 -18.08 -21.85
N THR A 116 4.32 -19.17 -21.70
CA THR A 116 4.08 -20.15 -22.78
C THR A 116 3.26 -19.58 -23.92
N LYS A 117 2.27 -18.73 -23.65
CA LYS A 117 1.52 -18.02 -24.70
C LYS A 117 2.43 -17.14 -25.55
N LYS A 118 3.44 -16.49 -24.94
CA LYS A 118 4.41 -15.63 -25.66
C LYS A 118 5.50 -16.45 -26.36
N LYS A 119 5.90 -17.59 -25.78
CA LYS A 119 6.93 -18.48 -26.30
C LYS A 119 6.51 -19.95 -26.08
N PRO A 120 5.81 -20.58 -27.04
CA PRO A 120 5.27 -21.94 -26.85
C PRO A 120 6.31 -23.01 -26.50
N ASP A 121 7.48 -22.97 -27.14
CA ASP A 121 8.54 -23.98 -26.97
C ASP A 121 9.53 -23.67 -25.84
N ASN A 122 9.04 -23.05 -24.76
CA ASN A 122 9.87 -22.71 -23.61
C ASN A 122 10.08 -23.92 -22.66
N PRO A 123 11.15 -23.94 -21.84
CA PRO A 123 11.47 -25.09 -21.00
C PRO A 123 10.43 -25.39 -19.89
N LEU A 124 9.56 -24.43 -19.55
CA LEU A 124 8.53 -24.56 -18.53
C LEU A 124 7.19 -25.09 -19.07
N ALA A 125 6.94 -25.00 -20.38
CA ALA A 125 5.66 -25.38 -21.01
C ALA A 125 5.23 -26.82 -20.67
N LYS A 126 6.19 -27.75 -20.65
CA LYS A 126 5.94 -29.17 -20.34
C LYS A 126 5.43 -29.42 -18.91
N TYR A 127 5.61 -28.47 -18.00
CA TYR A 127 5.16 -28.58 -16.60
C TYR A 127 3.75 -28.04 -16.37
N LEU A 128 3.13 -27.38 -17.36
CA LEU A 128 1.77 -26.85 -17.23
C LEU A 128 0.73 -27.89 -16.76
N PRO A 129 0.71 -29.14 -17.25
CA PRO A 129 -0.20 -30.16 -16.73
C PRO A 129 0.02 -30.47 -15.24
N ALA A 130 1.28 -30.50 -14.79
CA ALA A 130 1.62 -30.74 -13.39
C ALA A 130 1.21 -29.55 -12.51
N LEU A 131 1.54 -28.31 -12.94
CA LEU A 131 1.14 -27.08 -12.25
C LEU A 131 -0.38 -26.99 -12.05
N ARG A 132 -1.17 -27.33 -13.09
CA ARG A 132 -2.64 -27.37 -12.96
C ARG A 132 -3.12 -28.39 -11.94
N LYS A 133 -2.44 -29.53 -11.82
CA LYS A 133 -2.82 -30.62 -10.91
C LYS A 133 -2.48 -30.30 -9.46
N VAL A 134 -1.36 -29.62 -9.21
CA VAL A 134 -0.91 -29.30 -7.84
C VAL A 134 -1.49 -27.99 -7.31
N ASN A 135 -2.03 -27.13 -8.18
CA ASN A 135 -2.69 -25.88 -7.77
C ASN A 135 -3.77 -26.13 -6.71
N GLY A 136 -3.73 -25.35 -5.62
CA GLY A 136 -4.55 -25.55 -4.42
C GLY A 136 -3.94 -26.49 -3.38
N SER A 137 -2.69 -26.94 -3.55
CA SER A 137 -1.96 -27.80 -2.60
C SER A 137 -0.48 -27.45 -2.54
N ASP A 138 0.24 -28.04 -1.58
CA ASP A 138 1.70 -27.99 -1.46
C ASP A 138 2.42 -29.13 -2.22
N SER A 139 1.71 -29.85 -3.10
CA SER A 139 2.28 -31.02 -3.78
C SER A 139 3.35 -30.64 -4.81
N HIS A 140 4.42 -31.45 -4.88
CA HIS A 140 5.47 -31.33 -5.89
C HIS A 140 5.36 -32.37 -7.03
N ALA A 141 4.23 -33.08 -7.11
CA ALA A 141 4.04 -34.19 -8.04
C ALA A 141 4.17 -33.73 -9.52
N GLY A 142 5.16 -34.28 -10.22
CA GLY A 142 5.42 -33.96 -11.63
C GLY A 142 6.25 -32.71 -11.90
N LEU A 143 6.76 -32.06 -10.84
CA LEU A 143 7.66 -30.90 -10.92
C LEU A 143 9.11 -31.30 -10.58
N GLY A 144 9.46 -31.32 -9.29
CA GLY A 144 10.75 -31.77 -8.75
C GLY A 144 11.98 -30.98 -9.25
N LYS A 145 13.18 -31.54 -9.02
CA LYS A 145 14.45 -30.97 -9.50
C LYS A 145 14.44 -30.56 -10.99
N PRO A 146 13.87 -31.35 -11.93
CA PRO A 146 13.81 -30.91 -13.32
C PRO A 146 13.02 -29.61 -13.54
N PHE A 147 11.98 -29.36 -12.75
CA PHE A 147 11.23 -28.11 -12.79
C PHE A 147 12.07 -26.94 -12.27
N GLU A 148 12.76 -27.12 -11.15
CA GLU A 148 13.68 -26.11 -10.59
C GLU A 148 14.80 -25.75 -11.58
N GLU A 149 15.40 -26.74 -12.23
CA GLU A 149 16.42 -26.53 -13.26
C GLU A 149 15.86 -25.78 -14.48
N ALA A 150 14.66 -26.17 -14.95
CA ALA A 150 13.99 -25.49 -16.06
C ALA A 150 13.63 -24.03 -15.73
N TRP A 151 13.22 -23.77 -14.48
CA TRP A 151 12.93 -22.43 -13.98
C TRP A 151 14.17 -21.56 -13.98
N ARG A 152 15.27 -22.05 -13.38
CA ARG A 152 16.55 -21.33 -13.33
C ARG A 152 17.07 -21.07 -14.74
N LYS A 153 17.01 -22.06 -15.63
CA LYS A 153 17.38 -21.91 -17.04
C LYS A 153 16.56 -20.82 -17.74
N ALA A 154 15.22 -20.85 -17.59
CA ALA A 154 14.36 -19.83 -18.17
C ALA A 154 14.70 -18.42 -17.64
N ALA A 155 14.95 -18.31 -16.33
CA ALA A 155 15.28 -17.03 -15.70
C ALA A 155 16.64 -16.48 -16.13
N ASP A 156 17.63 -17.33 -16.31
CA ASP A 156 18.99 -16.94 -16.69
C ASP A 156 19.04 -16.60 -18.19
N GLU A 157 18.47 -17.45 -19.04
CA GLU A 157 18.66 -17.37 -20.51
C GLU A 157 17.58 -16.56 -21.23
N ASP A 158 16.37 -16.44 -20.69
CA ASP A 158 15.23 -15.90 -21.44
C ASP A 158 14.67 -14.60 -20.87
N LYS A 159 14.87 -13.51 -21.62
CA LYS A 159 14.25 -12.21 -21.30
C LYS A 159 12.72 -12.30 -21.27
N ALA A 160 12.10 -13.14 -22.10
CA ALA A 160 10.65 -13.27 -22.13
C ALA A 160 10.09 -13.86 -20.83
N PHE A 161 10.84 -14.69 -20.10
CA PHE A 161 10.41 -15.18 -18.80
C PHE A 161 10.53 -14.10 -17.72
N ARG A 162 11.61 -13.32 -17.73
CA ARG A 162 11.78 -12.17 -16.82
C ARG A 162 10.70 -11.12 -17.05
N ASP A 163 10.40 -10.80 -18.31
CA ASP A 163 9.31 -9.89 -18.69
C ASP A 163 7.94 -10.42 -18.24
N ALA A 164 7.73 -11.75 -18.30
CA ALA A 164 6.49 -12.36 -17.83
C ALA A 164 6.34 -12.25 -16.31
N GLN A 165 7.42 -12.43 -15.54
CA GLN A 165 7.41 -12.23 -14.09
C GLN A 165 7.09 -10.77 -13.72
N GLU A 166 7.74 -9.80 -14.37
CA GLU A 166 7.46 -8.39 -14.13
C GLU A 166 6.01 -8.02 -14.51
N ALA A 167 5.51 -8.52 -15.63
CA ALA A 167 4.13 -8.28 -16.06
C ALA A 167 3.10 -8.92 -15.11
N GLU A 168 3.40 -10.09 -14.55
CA GLU A 168 2.51 -10.75 -13.59
C GLU A 168 2.47 -10.00 -12.26
N ARG A 169 3.65 -9.63 -11.74
CA ARG A 169 3.80 -8.73 -10.59
C ARG A 169 2.96 -7.48 -10.79
N ASP A 170 3.11 -6.84 -11.95
CA ASP A 170 2.45 -5.57 -12.23
C ASP A 170 0.93 -5.71 -12.27
N ARG A 171 0.44 -6.69 -13.02
CA ARG A 171 -1.01 -6.88 -13.18
C ARG A 171 -1.72 -7.26 -11.88
N VAL A 172 -1.16 -8.19 -11.09
CA VAL A 172 -1.87 -8.79 -9.95
C VAL A 172 -1.63 -8.01 -8.66
N TYR A 173 -0.44 -7.43 -8.50
CA TYR A 173 0.00 -6.89 -7.22
C TYR A 173 0.27 -5.38 -7.30
N PHE A 174 1.22 -4.95 -8.12
CA PHE A 174 1.69 -3.56 -8.14
C PHE A 174 0.62 -2.57 -8.65
N ASP A 175 0.08 -2.77 -9.85
CA ASP A 175 -0.88 -1.81 -10.43
C ASP A 175 -2.17 -1.72 -9.61
N PRO A 176 -2.78 -2.84 -9.14
CA PRO A 176 -3.98 -2.76 -8.30
C PRO A 176 -3.72 -2.04 -6.96
N SER A 177 -2.61 -2.33 -6.29
CA SER A 177 -2.28 -1.70 -5.00
C SER A 177 -1.97 -0.22 -5.14
N VAL A 178 -1.16 0.18 -6.13
CA VAL A 178 -0.84 1.58 -6.40
C VAL A 178 -2.09 2.35 -6.81
N LYS A 179 -2.93 1.78 -7.68
CA LYS A 179 -4.21 2.38 -8.07
C LYS A 179 -5.12 2.58 -6.86
N GLN A 180 -5.24 1.59 -5.98
CA GLN A 180 -6.07 1.68 -4.79
C GLN A 180 -5.53 2.71 -3.79
N ALA A 181 -4.21 2.73 -3.55
CA ALA A 181 -3.57 3.72 -2.68
C ALA A 181 -3.76 5.16 -3.20
N LYS A 182 -3.65 5.37 -4.52
CA LYS A 182 -3.95 6.66 -5.16
C LYS A 182 -5.42 7.07 -4.95
N ALA A 183 -6.36 6.13 -5.07
CA ALA A 183 -7.78 6.38 -4.81
C ALA A 183 -8.05 6.73 -3.34
N ASP A 184 -7.25 6.22 -2.41
CA ASP A 184 -7.30 6.58 -0.98
C ASP A 184 -6.51 7.87 -0.67
N GLY A 185 -5.87 8.48 -1.65
CA GLY A 185 -5.12 9.73 -1.51
C GLY A 185 -3.76 9.55 -0.81
N LEU A 186 -3.18 8.36 -0.87
CA LEU A 186 -1.91 8.05 -0.21
C LEU A 186 -0.71 8.47 -1.06
N ARG A 187 0.31 9.03 -0.39
CA ARG A 187 1.63 9.30 -0.96
C ARG A 187 2.45 8.02 -1.12
N THR A 188 3.67 8.15 -1.63
CA THR A 188 4.55 7.04 -2.06
C THR A 188 4.75 5.97 -0.99
N LEU A 189 4.94 6.34 0.28
CA LEU A 189 5.02 5.39 1.39
C LEU A 189 3.73 4.58 1.54
N GLY A 190 2.56 5.23 1.48
CA GLY A 190 1.29 4.52 1.60
C GLY A 190 1.00 3.60 0.42
N GLN A 191 1.43 3.99 -0.79
CA GLN A 191 1.42 3.13 -1.97
C GLN A 191 2.32 1.90 -1.76
N PHE A 192 3.53 2.08 -1.23
CA PHE A 192 4.42 0.97 -0.90
C PHE A 192 3.83 0.04 0.18
N VAL A 193 3.25 0.61 1.23
CA VAL A 193 2.58 -0.16 2.29
C VAL A 193 1.46 -1.04 1.74
N TYR A 194 0.69 -0.55 0.75
CA TYR A 194 -0.32 -1.35 0.07
C TYR A 194 0.29 -2.43 -0.81
N TYR A 195 1.33 -2.09 -1.57
CA TYR A 195 2.04 -3.04 -2.44
C TYR A 195 2.64 -4.20 -1.65
N ASP A 196 3.36 -3.90 -0.57
CA ASP A 196 3.97 -4.91 0.29
C ASP A 196 2.93 -5.80 0.99
N ALA A 197 1.75 -5.24 1.31
CA ALA A 197 0.65 -6.00 1.88
C ALA A 197 0.00 -6.95 0.87
N ILE A 198 -0.24 -6.50 -0.38
CA ILE A 198 -0.85 -7.37 -1.40
C ILE A 198 0.09 -8.48 -1.85
N VAL A 199 1.42 -8.24 -1.84
CA VAL A 199 2.42 -9.30 -2.11
C VAL A 199 2.30 -10.43 -1.08
N MET A 200 2.30 -10.10 0.21
CA MET A 200 2.26 -11.10 1.28
C MET A 200 0.89 -11.75 1.49
N HIS A 201 -0.19 -10.98 1.34
CA HIS A 201 -1.54 -11.42 1.71
C HIS A 201 -2.44 -11.74 0.50
N GLY A 202 -1.94 -11.52 -0.71
CA GLY A 202 -2.68 -11.70 -1.95
C GLY A 202 -3.82 -10.68 -2.15
N PRO A 203 -4.37 -10.64 -3.38
CA PRO A 203 -5.57 -9.87 -3.68
C PRO A 203 -6.82 -10.49 -3.06
N GLY A 204 -7.93 -9.73 -3.08
CA GLY A 204 -9.26 -10.21 -2.67
C GLY A 204 -9.83 -9.46 -1.46
N ASP A 205 -11.03 -9.89 -1.05
CA ASP A 205 -11.83 -9.27 0.03
C ASP A 205 -11.96 -10.15 1.28
N GLY A 206 -11.27 -11.31 1.30
CA GLY A 206 -11.20 -12.17 2.47
C GLY A 206 -10.57 -11.44 3.67
N LYS A 207 -10.97 -11.84 4.89
CA LYS A 207 -10.54 -11.17 6.14
C LYS A 207 -9.03 -10.98 6.31
N ASP A 208 -8.25 -11.89 5.73
CA ASP A 208 -6.79 -11.96 5.86
C ASP A 208 -6.07 -11.56 4.54
N SER A 209 -6.84 -11.18 3.51
CA SER A 209 -6.30 -10.65 2.24
C SER A 209 -6.14 -9.14 2.27
N PHE A 210 -5.50 -8.55 1.25
CA PHE A 210 -5.29 -7.11 1.14
C PHE A 210 -6.59 -6.29 1.33
N GLY A 211 -7.69 -6.64 0.68
CA GLY A 211 -8.96 -5.92 0.78
C GLY A 211 -9.56 -5.99 2.19
N GLY A 212 -9.41 -7.13 2.88
CA GLY A 212 -9.81 -7.30 4.28
C GLY A 212 -9.01 -6.43 5.23
N ILE A 213 -7.69 -6.37 5.07
CA ILE A 213 -6.80 -5.51 5.86
C ILE A 213 -7.15 -4.04 5.64
N ARG A 214 -7.34 -3.62 4.39
CA ARG A 214 -7.77 -2.26 4.04
C ARG A 214 -9.12 -1.91 4.69
N LYS A 215 -10.10 -2.81 4.63
CA LYS A 215 -11.41 -2.62 5.28
C LYS A 215 -11.29 -2.45 6.79
N ALA A 216 -10.42 -3.24 7.44
CA ALA A 216 -10.17 -3.11 8.88
C ALA A 216 -9.53 -1.76 9.24
N ALA A 217 -8.62 -1.25 8.40
CA ALA A 217 -8.02 0.08 8.56
C ALA A 217 -9.05 1.21 8.41
N LEU A 218 -9.90 1.14 7.38
CA LEU A 218 -10.96 2.12 7.10
C LEU A 218 -12.00 2.21 8.24
N ALA A 219 -12.22 1.11 8.96
CA ALA A 219 -13.09 1.10 10.14
C ALA A 219 -12.47 1.83 11.36
N LYS A 220 -11.18 2.19 11.31
CA LYS A 220 -10.44 2.83 12.41
C LYS A 220 -10.02 4.26 12.09
N ALA A 221 -9.66 4.55 10.85
CA ALA A 221 -9.22 5.87 10.42
C ALA A 221 -9.70 6.16 9.00
N LYS A 222 -10.09 7.41 8.74
CA LYS A 222 -10.41 7.87 7.38
C LYS A 222 -9.10 8.02 6.59
N PRO A 223 -9.07 7.64 5.31
CA PRO A 223 -7.93 7.92 4.45
C PRO A 223 -7.92 9.39 4.01
N PRO A 224 -6.79 9.90 3.48
CA PRO A 224 -6.68 11.29 2.99
C PRO A 224 -7.76 11.70 1.99
N ALA A 225 -8.15 10.81 1.06
CA ALA A 225 -9.23 11.08 0.10
C ALA A 225 -10.61 11.35 0.77
N GLN A 226 -10.76 11.01 2.05
CA GLN A 226 -11.96 11.28 2.85
C GLN A 226 -11.70 12.33 3.95
N GLY A 227 -10.62 13.12 3.83
CA GLY A 227 -10.24 14.16 4.77
C GLY A 227 -9.59 13.67 6.05
N GLY A 228 -9.10 12.43 6.09
CA GLY A 228 -8.36 11.90 7.24
C GLY A 228 -6.86 12.24 7.21
N ASP A 229 -6.22 12.14 8.37
CA ASP A 229 -4.76 12.25 8.47
C ASP A 229 -4.07 10.99 7.92
N GLU A 230 -3.11 11.17 7.03
CA GLU A 230 -2.42 10.04 6.39
C GLU A 230 -1.63 9.21 7.40
N LYS A 231 -0.99 9.85 8.40
CA LYS A 231 -0.23 9.11 9.40
C LYS A 231 -1.15 8.20 10.22
N ALA A 232 -2.27 8.74 10.70
CA ALA A 232 -3.27 7.99 11.45
C ALA A 232 -3.86 6.84 10.62
N TYR A 233 -4.11 7.08 9.33
CA TYR A 233 -4.60 6.05 8.41
C TYR A 233 -3.58 4.92 8.22
N LEU A 234 -2.32 5.25 7.90
CA LEU A 234 -1.27 4.27 7.71
C LEU A 234 -0.95 3.54 9.02
N ASP A 235 -1.02 4.21 10.16
CA ASP A 235 -0.84 3.57 11.47
C ASP A 235 -1.91 2.49 11.70
N ALA A 236 -3.18 2.81 11.41
CA ALA A 236 -4.29 1.87 11.51
C ALA A 236 -4.16 0.70 10.51
N PHE A 237 -3.67 0.96 9.29
CA PHE A 237 -3.45 -0.06 8.28
C PHE A 237 -2.35 -1.04 8.69
N LEU A 238 -1.19 -0.53 9.11
CA LEU A 238 -0.07 -1.35 9.55
C LEU A 238 -0.41 -2.18 10.80
N ASP A 239 -1.26 -1.65 11.70
CA ASP A 239 -1.79 -2.39 12.84
C ASP A 239 -2.74 -3.53 12.43
N ALA A 240 -3.64 -3.27 11.48
CA ALA A 240 -4.52 -4.29 10.92
C ALA A 240 -3.71 -5.40 10.23
N ARG A 241 -2.71 -5.02 9.43
CA ARG A 241 -1.80 -5.94 8.75
C ARG A 241 -1.04 -6.82 9.75
N LYS A 242 -0.44 -6.21 10.77
CA LYS A 242 0.32 -6.94 11.81
C LYS A 242 -0.54 -7.99 12.51
N LYS A 243 -1.83 -7.72 12.73
CA LYS A 243 -2.77 -8.70 13.31
C LYS A 243 -3.02 -9.89 12.38
N VAL A 244 -3.02 -9.68 11.06
CA VAL A 244 -3.17 -10.76 10.09
C VAL A 244 -1.89 -11.58 10.01
N MET A 245 -0.72 -10.94 9.91
CA MET A 245 0.59 -11.62 9.89
C MET A 245 0.75 -12.60 11.06
N LYS A 246 0.38 -12.17 12.27
CA LYS A 246 0.47 -12.99 13.50
C LYS A 246 -0.46 -14.22 13.55
N LYS A 247 -1.39 -14.39 12.61
CA LYS A 247 -2.26 -15.59 12.54
C LYS A 247 -1.57 -16.76 11.84
N GLU A 248 -0.57 -16.48 11.00
CA GLU A 248 0.17 -17.48 10.25
C GLU A 248 1.57 -17.59 10.85
N GLU A 249 1.95 -18.78 11.33
CA GLU A 249 3.25 -18.98 12.00
C GLU A 249 4.42 -18.58 11.10
N ALA A 250 4.33 -18.92 9.81
CA ALA A 250 5.28 -18.53 8.76
C ALA A 250 5.45 -17.00 8.60
N HIS A 251 4.49 -16.21 9.06
CA HIS A 251 4.49 -14.74 8.97
C HIS A 251 4.54 -14.07 10.35
N SER A 252 4.93 -14.80 11.40
CA SER A 252 4.90 -14.29 12.78
C SER A 252 5.94 -13.18 13.05
N ASP A 253 7.04 -13.15 12.30
CA ASP A 253 7.98 -12.02 12.30
C ASP A 253 7.38 -10.82 11.54
N THR A 254 7.22 -9.71 12.25
CA THR A 254 6.61 -8.48 11.73
C THR A 254 7.62 -7.36 11.46
N SER A 255 8.92 -7.67 11.36
CA SER A 255 10.01 -6.69 11.19
C SER A 255 9.87 -5.86 9.91
N ARG A 256 9.35 -6.43 8.80
CA ARG A 256 9.02 -5.67 7.57
C ARG A 256 8.03 -4.53 7.82
N VAL A 257 7.20 -4.64 8.86
CA VAL A 257 6.33 -3.57 9.34
C VAL A 257 7.05 -2.74 10.40
N ASP A 258 7.52 -3.37 11.47
CA ASP A 258 7.95 -2.70 12.71
C ASP A 258 9.26 -1.92 12.57
N THR A 259 10.23 -2.50 11.87
CA THR A 259 11.59 -1.95 11.73
C THR A 259 11.88 -1.45 10.32
N ALA A 260 10.85 -1.34 9.47
CA ALA A 260 10.92 -0.72 8.15
C ALA A 260 9.76 0.27 7.92
N GLN A 261 8.57 -0.19 7.53
CA GLN A 261 7.44 0.70 7.17
C GLN A 261 7.07 1.68 8.29
N ARG A 262 7.05 1.22 9.54
CA ARG A 262 6.77 2.07 10.70
C ARG A 262 7.87 3.07 10.97
N VAL A 263 9.13 2.73 10.67
CA VAL A 263 10.28 3.64 10.78
C VAL A 263 10.08 4.81 9.81
N PHE A 264 9.84 4.52 8.54
CA PHE A 264 9.60 5.56 7.53
C PHE A 264 8.39 6.44 7.87
N LEU A 265 7.33 5.84 8.39
CA LEU A 265 6.13 6.56 8.83
C LEU A 265 6.41 7.48 10.02
N ASN A 266 7.19 7.02 11.00
CA ASN A 266 7.53 7.81 12.19
C ASN A 266 8.54 8.93 11.88
N GLU A 267 9.39 8.74 10.87
CA GLU A 267 10.26 9.78 10.33
C GLU A 267 9.50 10.83 9.51
N GLY A 268 8.22 10.60 9.20
CA GLY A 268 7.43 11.46 8.33
C GLY A 268 7.85 11.39 6.87
N ASN A 269 8.55 10.33 6.46
CA ASN A 269 9.02 10.14 5.10
C ASN A 269 7.92 9.55 4.19
N PHE A 270 6.83 10.30 4.03
CA PHE A 270 5.67 9.86 3.24
C PHE A 270 5.94 9.74 1.74
N ASP A 271 6.99 10.40 1.26
CA ASP A 271 7.43 10.34 -0.13
C ASP A 271 8.48 9.24 -0.37
N LEU A 272 8.81 8.43 0.66
CA LEU A 272 9.77 7.32 0.59
C LEU A 272 11.17 7.71 0.06
N ARG A 273 11.58 8.97 0.29
CA ARG A 273 12.82 9.52 -0.26
C ARG A 273 14.06 8.95 0.42
N PRO A 274 15.09 8.56 -0.34
CA PRO A 274 16.40 8.26 0.24
C PRO A 274 17.03 9.47 0.96
N PRO A 275 17.89 9.24 1.97
CA PRO A 275 18.39 7.93 2.36
C PRO A 275 17.39 7.13 3.20
N LEU A 276 17.10 5.89 2.79
CA LEU A 276 16.29 4.94 3.55
C LEU A 276 17.21 4.04 4.39
N LYS A 277 16.84 3.82 5.65
CA LYS A 277 17.51 2.87 6.55
C LYS A 277 16.45 2.04 7.25
N TRP A 278 16.60 0.73 7.24
CA TRP A 278 15.65 -0.16 7.92
C TRP A 278 16.30 -1.47 8.33
N LYS A 279 15.54 -2.28 9.07
CA LYS A 279 15.91 -3.66 9.36
C LYS A 279 14.77 -4.62 9.04
N VAL A 280 15.12 -5.81 8.57
CA VAL A 280 14.23 -6.97 8.45
C VAL A 280 14.99 -8.19 8.95
N TYR A 281 14.36 -9.04 9.77
CA TYR A 281 14.99 -10.22 10.38
C TYR A 281 16.31 -9.94 11.14
N GLY A 282 16.45 -8.71 11.66
CA GLY A 282 17.66 -8.24 12.34
C GLY A 282 18.77 -7.71 11.42
N GLU A 283 18.70 -7.98 10.12
CA GLU A 283 19.64 -7.47 9.11
C GLU A 283 19.38 -5.99 8.80
N SER A 284 20.44 -5.23 8.57
CA SER A 284 20.34 -3.78 8.29
C SER A 284 20.53 -3.50 6.81
N TYR A 285 19.62 -2.70 6.25
CA TYR A 285 19.65 -2.31 4.85
C TYR A 285 19.66 -0.79 4.70
N ARG A 286 20.18 -0.33 3.56
CA ARG A 286 20.27 1.09 3.23
C ARG A 286 20.13 1.33 1.74
N ILE A 287 19.39 2.37 1.38
CA ILE A 287 19.35 2.96 0.04
C ILE A 287 19.75 4.43 0.19
N ASP A 288 20.84 4.84 -0.44
CA ASP A 288 21.35 6.22 -0.36
C ASP A 288 20.75 7.15 -1.42
N LYS A 289 20.46 6.58 -2.58
CA LYS A 289 19.97 7.21 -3.78
C LYS A 289 19.21 6.17 -4.57
#